data_AF-A0A853LVS6-F1
#
_entry.id   AF-A0A853LVS6-F1
#
_cell.length_a   1.000
_cell.length_b   1.000
_cell.length_c   1.000
_cell.angle_alpha   90.00
_cell.angle_beta   90.00
_cell.angle_gamma   90.00
#
_symmetry.space_group_name_H-M   'P 1'
#
loop_
_entity.id
_entity.type
_entity.pdbx_description
1 polymer ?
#
loop_
_entity_poly.entity_id
_entity_poly.type
_entity_poly.pdbx_seq_one_letter_code
_entity_poly.pdbx_strand_id
1 'polypeptide(L)'
;MVRRLNLDGDGQGDLNGHGGENRAVLVYQLAVTQPRVTCYRVGMRLGEPRMAALLVSHRRPGFYCRVVTEGEVEAGQAIDKITAGPEGVTVAEIDALLYLPGRPRDTLTRALRIPALSPGWKRSLQQLLEHGADNAAATAA
;
A
#
# COMPACT_ATOMS: atom_id res chain seq x y z
N MET A 1 9.51 7.08 -20.49
CA MET A 1 8.36 6.27 -20.97
C MET A 1 8.34 4.98 -20.16
N VAL A 2 7.41 4.87 -19.20
CA VAL A 2 7.25 3.67 -18.36
C VAL A 2 6.05 2.89 -18.88
N ARG A 3 6.20 1.59 -19.19
CA ARG A 3 5.09 0.77 -19.70
C ARG A 3 4.94 -0.59 -19.01
N ARG A 4 3.65 -0.94 -18.99
CA ARG A 4 2.92 -2.19 -18.72
C ARG A 4 2.47 -2.50 -17.30
N LEU A 5 3.04 -1.92 -16.25
CA LEU A 5 2.32 -1.71 -14.98
C LEU A 5 2.62 -0.31 -14.47
N ASN A 6 1.65 0.58 -14.66
CA ASN A 6 1.76 2.05 -14.77
C ASN A 6 2.48 2.77 -13.61
N LEU A 7 3.49 3.56 -13.99
CA LEU A 7 3.80 4.86 -13.37
C LEU A 7 4.07 5.86 -14.49
N ASP A 8 3.00 6.36 -15.11
CA ASP A 8 3.04 7.60 -15.88
C ASP A 8 1.71 8.34 -15.64
N GLY A 9 1.77 9.55 -15.07
CA GLY A 9 0.73 10.57 -15.22
C GLY A 9 -0.42 10.69 -14.20
N ASP A 10 -0.39 10.08 -13.01
CA ASP A 10 -1.53 10.25 -12.07
C ASP A 10 -1.55 11.57 -11.28
N GLY A 11 -0.50 12.39 -11.39
CA GLY A 11 -0.41 13.68 -10.70
C GLY A 11 -0.60 13.59 -9.19
N GLN A 12 -0.33 12.41 -8.59
CA GLN A 12 -0.46 12.20 -7.15
C GLN A 12 0.76 12.60 -6.34
N GLY A 13 1.83 13.03 -7.03
CA GLY A 13 2.86 13.92 -6.50
C GLY A 13 2.42 15.38 -6.66
N ASP A 14 2.54 16.14 -5.59
CA ASP A 14 2.39 17.60 -5.59
C ASP A 14 3.28 18.23 -6.68
N LEU A 15 2.74 19.16 -7.47
CA LEU A 15 3.50 19.87 -8.50
C LEU A 15 4.19 21.15 -7.98
N ASN A 16 3.92 21.56 -6.74
CA ASN A 16 4.55 22.71 -6.08
C ASN A 16 5.46 22.32 -4.90
N GLY A 17 5.29 21.15 -4.28
CA GLY A 17 6.30 20.57 -3.38
C GLY A 17 5.85 19.46 -2.40
N HIS A 18 6.28 18.22 -2.67
CA HIS A 18 6.52 17.21 -1.62
C HIS A 18 7.77 16.37 -1.95
N GLY A 19 8.89 16.62 -1.24
CA GLY A 19 10.17 15.91 -1.39
C GLY A 19 11.25 16.70 -2.15
N GLY A 20 12.50 16.64 -1.66
CA GLY A 20 13.66 17.39 -2.18
C GLY A 20 14.66 16.54 -2.99
N GLU A 21 15.69 17.23 -3.49
CA GLU A 21 16.44 17.04 -4.74
C GLU A 21 17.17 15.70 -5.01
N ASN A 22 17.35 14.79 -4.04
CA ASN A 22 18.08 13.54 -4.26
C ASN A 22 17.36 12.35 -3.61
N ARG A 23 16.75 11.44 -4.39
CA ARG A 23 16.23 10.15 -3.86
C ARG A 23 16.28 8.98 -4.84
N ALA A 24 17.10 7.98 -4.51
CA ALA A 24 17.00 6.61 -5.00
C ALA A 24 15.82 5.82 -4.42
N VAL A 25 15.21 4.94 -5.22
CA VAL A 25 14.35 3.86 -4.72
C VAL A 25 14.83 2.53 -5.30
N LEU A 26 15.62 1.78 -4.53
CA LEU A 26 15.78 0.35 -4.78
C LEU A 26 14.58 -0.38 -4.17
N VAL A 27 13.71 -0.97 -5.00
CA VAL A 27 12.50 -1.64 -4.53
C VAL A 27 12.79 -3.10 -4.20
N TYR A 28 13.12 -3.37 -2.94
CA TYR A 28 12.89 -4.70 -2.38
C TYR A 28 11.39 -4.86 -2.07
N GLN A 29 10.82 -6.05 -2.18
CA GLN A 29 9.49 -6.29 -1.58
C GLN A 29 9.52 -6.05 -0.05
N LEU A 30 10.69 -6.21 0.59
CA LEU A 30 10.93 -5.81 1.99
C LEU A 30 10.91 -4.28 2.21
N ALA A 31 11.10 -3.49 1.15
CA ALA A 31 11.02 -2.05 1.19
C ALA A 31 9.59 -1.54 0.99
N VAL A 32 8.69 -2.32 0.37
CA VAL A 32 7.26 -1.98 0.31
C VAL A 32 6.69 -2.09 1.72
N THR A 33 6.39 -0.94 2.33
CA THR A 33 6.02 -0.89 3.75
C THR A 33 4.52 -0.81 3.97
N GLN A 34 3.76 -0.25 3.02
CA GLN A 34 2.33 -0.11 3.16
C GLN A 34 1.66 0.32 1.84
N PRO A 35 0.37 0.01 1.66
CA PRO A 35 -0.46 0.73 0.71
C PRO A 35 -0.48 2.23 1.02
N ARG A 36 -0.63 3.04 -0.02
CA ARG A 36 -0.91 4.47 0.16
C ARG A 36 -2.36 4.61 0.60
N VAL A 37 -2.56 5.26 1.75
CA VAL A 37 -3.89 5.66 2.20
C VAL A 37 -4.41 6.71 1.23
N THR A 38 -5.47 6.37 0.51
CA THR A 38 -6.05 7.29 -0.47
C THR A 38 -6.87 8.35 0.25
N CYS A 39 -6.57 9.63 0.01
CA CYS A 39 -7.19 10.76 0.70
C CYS A 39 -8.04 11.62 -0.26
N TYR A 40 -8.98 12.38 0.28
CA TYR A 40 -9.90 13.22 -0.51
C TYR A 40 -9.19 14.24 -1.44
N ARG A 41 -7.93 14.60 -1.15
CA ARG A 41 -7.15 15.56 -1.95
C ARG A 41 -6.97 15.11 -3.41
N VAL A 42 -6.89 13.80 -3.67
CA VAL A 42 -6.82 13.30 -5.06
C VAL A 42 -8.09 13.63 -5.84
N GLY A 43 -9.25 13.60 -5.18
CA GLY A 43 -10.52 13.96 -5.80
C GLY A 43 -10.62 15.44 -6.12
N MET A 44 -10.13 16.31 -5.22
CA MET A 44 -10.05 17.75 -5.49
C MET A 44 -9.10 18.08 -6.64
N ARG A 45 -7.93 17.42 -6.66
CA ARG A 45 -6.90 17.60 -7.72
C ARG A 45 -7.43 17.24 -9.10
N LEU A 46 -8.21 16.17 -9.21
CA LEU A 46 -8.69 15.62 -10.47
C LEU A 46 -10.13 16.03 -10.82
N GLY A 47 -10.80 16.81 -9.98
CA GLY A 47 -12.20 17.21 -10.20
C GLY A 47 -13.21 16.06 -10.07
N GLU A 48 -12.86 14.98 -9.35
CA GLU A 48 -13.74 13.82 -9.11
C GLU A 48 -13.80 13.50 -7.61
N PRO A 49 -14.83 13.96 -6.88
CA PRO A 49 -14.95 13.78 -5.43
C PRO A 49 -14.88 12.32 -4.95
N ARG A 50 -15.29 11.36 -5.78
CA ARG A 50 -15.30 9.93 -5.44
C ARG A 50 -13.97 9.24 -5.72
N MET A 51 -12.96 9.95 -6.23
CA MET A 51 -11.70 9.35 -6.67
C MET A 51 -11.04 8.49 -5.59
N ALA A 52 -11.14 8.91 -4.32
CA ALA A 52 -10.60 8.12 -3.23
C ALA A 52 -11.26 6.73 -3.11
N ALA A 53 -12.59 6.68 -3.20
CA ALA A 53 -13.35 5.43 -3.18
C ALA A 53 -13.11 4.60 -4.45
N LEU A 54 -12.97 5.24 -5.61
CA LEU A 54 -12.69 4.57 -6.88
C LEU A 54 -11.33 3.86 -6.87
N LEU A 55 -10.28 4.49 -6.33
CA LEU A 55 -8.96 3.86 -6.25
C LEU A 55 -8.98 2.61 -5.38
N VAL A 56 -9.69 2.66 -4.25
CA VAL A 56 -9.88 1.49 -3.36
C VAL A 56 -10.70 0.40 -4.06
N SER A 57 -11.87 0.74 -4.62
CA SER A 57 -12.77 -0.25 -5.23
C SER A 57 -12.15 -0.93 -6.46
N HIS A 58 -11.31 -0.22 -7.21
CA HIS A 58 -10.57 -0.76 -8.34
C HIS A 58 -9.23 -1.42 -7.95
N ARG A 59 -8.89 -1.51 -6.65
CA ARG A 59 -7.64 -2.12 -6.16
C ARG A 59 -6.37 -1.45 -6.69
N ARG A 60 -6.37 -0.11 -6.72
CA ARG A 60 -5.26 0.73 -7.21
C ARG A 60 -4.78 1.76 -6.16
N PRO A 61 -4.42 1.35 -4.93
CA PRO A 61 -4.06 2.31 -3.87
C PRO A 61 -2.71 3.00 -4.11
N GLY A 62 -1.79 2.39 -4.87
CA GLY A 62 -0.37 2.74 -4.83
C GLY A 62 0.28 2.26 -3.53
N PHE A 63 1.57 2.55 -3.33
CA PHE A 63 2.31 2.10 -2.15
C PHE A 63 3.45 3.05 -1.78
N TYR A 64 3.90 2.95 -0.53
CA TYR A 64 5.11 3.59 -0.04
C TYR A 64 6.25 2.58 0.10
N CYS A 65 7.47 3.06 -0.11
CA CYS A 65 8.69 2.33 0.17
C CYS A 65 9.49 3.00 1.29
N ARG A 66 10.21 2.20 2.09
CA ARG A 66 11.29 2.69 2.96
C ARG A 66 12.61 2.62 2.20
N VAL A 67 13.46 3.63 2.37
CA VAL A 67 14.84 3.58 1.88
C VAL A 67 15.65 2.62 2.75
N VAL A 68 16.22 1.58 2.13
CA VAL A 68 17.10 0.62 2.82
C VAL A 68 18.55 1.09 2.76
N THR A 69 18.95 1.61 1.60
CA THR A 69 20.28 2.17 1.36
C THR A 69 20.09 3.43 0.52
N GLU A 70 20.71 4.52 0.97
CA GLU A 70 20.71 5.78 0.24
C GLU A 70 21.65 5.71 -0.96
N GLY A 71 21.36 6.51 -1.99
CA GLY A 71 22.15 6.56 -3.21
C GLY A 71 21.51 7.48 -4.24
N GLU A 72 22.15 7.56 -5.40
CA GLU A 72 21.67 8.33 -6.55
C GLU A 72 20.87 7.43 -7.50
N VAL A 73 19.84 7.99 -8.13
CA VAL A 73 19.11 7.37 -9.25
C VAL A 73 18.83 8.38 -10.33
N GLU A 74 18.62 7.88 -11.53
CA GLU A 74 18.29 8.66 -12.71
C GLU A 74 17.01 8.16 -13.38
N ALA A 75 16.29 9.07 -14.02
CA ALA A 75 15.11 8.70 -14.80
C ALA A 75 15.50 7.73 -15.93
N GLY A 76 14.75 6.62 -16.04
CA GLY A 76 15.01 5.58 -17.02
C GLY A 76 15.86 4.42 -16.51
N GLN A 77 16.42 4.50 -15.30
CA GLN A 77 17.01 3.32 -14.64
C GLN A 77 15.94 2.26 -14.38
N ALA A 78 16.32 0.99 -14.54
CA ALA A 78 15.43 -0.14 -14.29
C ALA A 78 15.14 -0.31 -12.79
N ILE A 79 13.94 -0.78 -12.47
CA ILE A 79 13.55 -1.19 -11.13
C ILE A 79 13.39 -2.71 -11.15
N ASP A 80 14.36 -3.42 -10.58
CA ASP A 80 14.36 -4.87 -10.57
C ASP A 80 13.77 -5.42 -9.26
N LYS A 81 12.85 -6.39 -9.41
CA LYS A 81 12.36 -7.17 -8.26
C LYS A 81 13.38 -8.24 -7.91
N ILE A 82 14.21 -7.94 -6.92
CA ILE A 82 15.30 -8.82 -6.47
C ILE A 82 14.89 -9.84 -5.42
N THR A 83 13.76 -9.65 -4.72
CA THR A 83 13.23 -10.66 -3.80
C THR A 83 11.72 -10.55 -3.60
N ALA A 84 11.09 -11.65 -3.19
CA ALA A 84 9.71 -11.70 -2.72
C ALA A 84 9.66 -12.21 -1.28
N GLY A 85 8.83 -11.58 -0.44
CA GLY A 85 8.57 -12.06 0.92
C GLY A 85 7.72 -13.34 0.92
N PRO A 86 7.84 -14.18 1.96
CA PRO A 86 7.27 -15.53 1.98
C PRO A 86 5.74 -15.53 2.09
N GLU A 87 5.15 -14.47 2.62
CA GLU A 87 3.70 -14.42 2.88
C GLU A 87 2.86 -14.24 1.61
N GLY A 88 3.45 -13.80 0.49
CA GLY A 88 2.76 -13.69 -0.80
C GLY A 88 1.53 -12.77 -0.83
N VAL A 89 1.34 -11.91 0.18
CA VAL A 89 0.23 -10.95 0.23
C VAL A 89 0.58 -9.70 -0.56
N THR A 90 -0.28 -9.31 -1.48
CA THR A 90 -0.13 -8.14 -2.36
C THR A 90 -0.53 -6.84 -1.66
N VAL A 91 -0.06 -5.71 -2.19
CA VAL A 91 -0.48 -4.37 -1.72
C VAL A 91 -2.00 -4.21 -1.80
N ALA A 92 -2.63 -4.67 -2.88
CA ALA A 92 -4.07 -4.60 -3.07
C ALA A 92 -4.85 -5.44 -2.03
N GLU A 93 -4.34 -6.62 -1.67
CA GLU A 93 -4.95 -7.44 -0.62
C GLU A 93 -4.81 -6.79 0.76
N ILE A 94 -3.64 -6.21 1.10
CA ILE A 94 -3.46 -5.49 2.36
C ILE A 94 -4.42 -4.30 2.45
N ASP A 95 -4.55 -3.51 1.38
CA ASP A 95 -5.48 -2.37 1.32
C ASP A 95 -6.95 -2.80 1.49
N ALA A 96 -7.34 -3.88 0.80
CA ALA A 96 -8.67 -4.45 0.89
C ALA A 96 -9.02 -4.92 2.31
N LEU A 97 -8.05 -5.44 3.08
CA LEU A 97 -8.28 -5.86 4.47
C LEU A 97 -8.76 -4.70 5.37
N LEU A 98 -8.39 -3.44 5.08
CA LEU A 98 -8.87 -2.28 5.83
C LEU A 98 -10.14 -1.67 5.25
N TYR A 99 -10.23 -1.55 3.93
CA TYR A 99 -11.24 -0.70 3.29
C TYR A 99 -12.37 -1.43 2.56
N LEU A 100 -12.24 -2.73 2.29
CA LEU A 100 -13.26 -3.53 1.61
C LEU A 100 -13.95 -4.53 2.55
N PRO A 101 -15.20 -4.92 2.25
CA PRO A 101 -15.84 -6.04 2.92
C PRO A 101 -15.20 -7.37 2.52
N GLY A 102 -15.40 -8.40 3.34
CA GLY A 102 -14.76 -9.70 3.14
C GLY A 102 -13.29 -9.63 3.54
N ARG A 103 -13.01 -9.96 4.81
CA ARG A 103 -11.66 -9.91 5.40
C ARG A 103 -11.22 -11.32 5.76
N PRO A 104 -10.62 -12.09 4.82
CA PRO A 104 -10.24 -13.46 5.09
C PRO A 104 -9.22 -13.51 6.24
N ARG A 105 -9.52 -14.29 7.28
CA ARG A 105 -8.68 -14.39 8.48
C ARG A 105 -7.27 -14.89 8.15
N ASP A 106 -7.13 -15.79 7.17
CA ASP A 106 -5.83 -16.26 6.67
C ASP A 106 -4.99 -15.10 6.11
N THR A 107 -5.54 -14.32 5.17
CA THR A 107 -4.85 -13.17 4.58
C THR A 107 -4.45 -12.16 5.63
N LEU A 108 -5.32 -11.90 6.61
CA LEU A 108 -5.04 -10.98 7.71
C LEU A 108 -3.91 -11.49 8.63
N THR A 109 -3.91 -12.78 8.93
CA THR A 109 -2.84 -13.43 9.72
C THR A 109 -1.50 -13.39 8.98
N ARG A 110 -1.48 -13.73 7.69
CA ARG A 110 -0.30 -13.64 6.82
C ARG A 110 0.24 -12.22 6.73
N ALA A 111 -0.64 -11.23 6.58
CA ALA A 111 -0.25 -9.82 6.51
C ALA A 111 0.48 -9.36 7.79
N LEU A 112 0.03 -9.81 8.97
CA LEU A 112 0.67 -9.49 10.25
C LEU A 112 2.07 -10.09 10.41
N ARG A 113 2.38 -11.18 9.71
CA ARG A 113 3.72 -11.80 9.70
C ARG A 113 4.73 -11.06 8.82
N ILE A 114 4.29 -10.10 8.00
CA ILE A 114 5.19 -9.34 7.11
C ILE A 114 6.06 -8.38 7.95
N PRO A 115 7.39 -8.58 8.02
CA PRO A 115 8.26 -7.72 8.84
C PRO A 115 8.26 -6.27 8.34
N ALA A 116 8.23 -6.10 7.01
CA ALA A 116 8.27 -4.82 6.33
C ALA A 116 7.05 -3.91 6.55
N LEU A 117 5.89 -4.50 6.89
CA LEU A 117 4.63 -3.76 7.02
C LEU A 117 4.73 -2.70 8.12
N SER A 118 4.25 -1.49 7.84
CA SER A 118 4.42 -0.36 8.74
C SER A 118 3.69 -0.56 10.08
N PRO A 119 4.19 0.02 11.19
CA PRO A 119 3.58 -0.15 12.50
C PRO A 119 2.11 0.29 12.56
N GLY A 120 1.75 1.35 11.83
CA GLY A 120 0.37 1.84 11.77
C GLY A 120 -0.58 0.80 11.17
N TRP A 121 -0.19 0.22 10.03
CA TRP A 121 -0.97 -0.82 9.37
C TRP A 121 -1.03 -2.11 10.20
N LYS A 122 0.08 -2.52 10.82
CA LYS A 122 0.09 -3.68 11.73
C LYS A 122 -0.92 -3.51 12.86
N ARG A 123 -0.93 -2.34 13.53
CA ARG A 123 -1.90 -2.06 14.60
C ARG A 123 -3.35 -2.13 14.11
N SER A 124 -3.67 -1.51 12.97
CA SER A 124 -5.03 -1.55 12.43
C SER A 124 -5.46 -2.98 12.06
N LEU A 125 -4.57 -3.79 11.48
CA LEU A 125 -4.87 -5.19 11.18
C LEU A 125 -5.00 -6.05 12.44
N GLN A 126 -4.17 -5.83 13.47
CA GLN A 126 -4.29 -6.52 14.76
C GLN A 126 -5.66 -6.27 15.40
N GLN A 127 -6.08 -5.01 15.46
CA GLN A 127 -7.41 -4.64 15.97
C GLN A 127 -8.52 -5.36 15.20
N LEU A 128 -8.44 -5.44 13.87
CA LEU A 128 -9.44 -6.17 13.08
C LEU A 128 -9.46 -7.68 13.37
N LEU A 129 -8.30 -8.29 13.66
CA LEU A 129 -8.21 -9.70 14.00
C LEU A 129 -8.90 -10.01 15.34
N GLU A 130 -8.71 -9.12 16.31
CA GLU A 130 -9.24 -9.18 17.67
C GLU A 130 -10.76 -9.00 17.66
N HIS A 131 -11.26 -7.88 17.13
CA HIS A 131 -12.71 -7.62 17.06
C HIS A 131 -13.47 -8.62 16.17
N GLY A 132 -12.82 -9.17 15.15
CA GLY A 132 -13.41 -10.23 14.33
C GLY A 132 -13.50 -11.58 15.06
N ALA A 133 -12.65 -11.84 16.06
CA ALA A 133 -12.74 -13.02 16.90
C ALA A 133 -13.86 -12.89 17.95
N ASP A 134 -14.03 -11.70 18.51
CA ASP A 134 -15.07 -11.42 19.51
C ASP A 134 -16.49 -11.56 18.92
N ASN A 135 -16.69 -11.05 17.69
CA ASN A 135 -17.98 -11.21 17.00
C ASN A 135 -18.29 -12.67 16.63
N ALA A 136 -17.27 -13.47 16.28
CA ALA A 136 -17.45 -14.89 15.95
C ALA A 136 -17.77 -15.73 17.19
N ALA A 137 -17.14 -15.43 18.33
CA ALA A 137 -17.41 -16.07 19.62
C ALA A 137 -18.81 -15.74 20.15
N ALA A 138 -19.28 -14.50 19.96
CA ALA A 138 -20.62 -14.08 20.36
C ALA A 138 -21.76 -14.70 19.51
N THR A 139 -21.50 -15.05 18.24
CA THR A 139 -22.48 -15.75 17.38
C THR A 139 -22.51 -17.27 17.55
N ALA A 140 -21.53 -17.84 18.26
CA ALA A 140 -21.43 -19.28 18.50
C ALA A 140 -21.94 -19.71 19.90
N ALA A 141 -22.48 -18.76 20.68
CA ALA A 141 -23.12 -18.95 21.98
C ALA A 141 -24.63 -18.70 21.89
#